data_AF-A0A1V1TFG6-F1
#
_entry.id   AF-A0A1V1TFG6-F1
#
_cell.length_a   1.000
_cell.length_b   1.000
_cell.length_c   1.000
_cell.angle_alpha   90.00
_cell.angle_beta   90.00
_cell.angle_gamma   90.00
#
_symmetry.space_group_name_H-M   'P 1'
#
loop_
_entity.id
_entity.type
_entity.pdbx_description
1 polymer ?
#
loop_
_entity_poly.entity_id
_entity_poly.type
_entity_poly.pdbx_seq_one_letter_code
_entity_poly.pdbx_strand_id
1 'polypeptide(L)'
;MTSKLPEHLFADIGDVREKHTDRLAQTFALSRTYPPPFAKSRARDAPSYQEGRQFTFNLNFDAATVVLRHLYSTINANYRHSESIAREELNHPLLRFMWADFESESSSAAQTILRHEMQCADDPEGKITVSELFERPAMWNSLWARRPFQLTHPDVLGRPRGAKAWDVIPPEDTVVEDSLVAWEGAGDLGDHISSRFGRFSDAETGDQFVYSFGHPAIIRVRYQHTAQGQPLATYRDLRQIHVTSRQLKVVREGPFTTARAVPEKDTERVLYTLVAVVRCSDQAGEADRIRLYSVIGQPISLPTSFNKYVGTYWNIGDPEDPGRPYLLFYAQAPGDFSGLHEEPIARKEPKLATLTKTMRLSLLPKDTGAGEGPSA
;
A
#
# COMPACT_ATOMS: atom_id res chain seq x y z
N MET A 1 -26.36 0.93 5.40
CA MET A 1 -26.85 -0.30 6.05
C MET A 1 -25.87 -1.40 5.72
N THR A 2 -25.04 -1.85 6.68
CA THR A 2 -24.18 -3.01 6.48
C THR A 2 -24.97 -4.24 6.91
N SER A 3 -25.57 -4.97 5.96
CA SER A 3 -26.03 -6.33 6.28
C SER A 3 -24.79 -7.09 6.75
N LYS A 4 -24.78 -7.54 8.00
CA LYS A 4 -23.70 -8.41 8.48
C LYS A 4 -23.65 -9.61 7.55
N LEU A 5 -22.48 -9.85 6.95
CA LEU A 5 -22.31 -11.01 6.10
C LEU A 5 -22.51 -12.30 6.91
N PRO A 6 -22.91 -13.41 6.27
CA PRO A 6 -23.17 -14.63 7.00
C PRO A 6 -21.86 -15.23 7.57
N GLU A 7 -21.64 -15.05 8.87
CA GLU A 7 -20.40 -15.44 9.56
C GLU A 7 -20.05 -16.92 9.42
N HIS A 8 -21.05 -17.80 9.35
CA HIS A 8 -20.85 -19.24 9.16
C HIS A 8 -20.13 -19.55 7.85
N LEU A 9 -20.32 -18.75 6.79
CA LEU A 9 -19.64 -18.96 5.51
C LEU A 9 -18.13 -18.78 5.64
N PHE A 10 -17.67 -17.82 6.45
CA PHE A 10 -16.23 -17.65 6.68
C PHE A 10 -15.64 -18.85 7.42
N ALA A 11 -16.38 -19.45 8.36
CA ALA A 11 -15.97 -20.67 9.05
C ALA A 11 -15.89 -21.86 8.08
N ASP A 12 -16.88 -22.01 7.18
CA ASP A 12 -16.90 -23.07 6.16
C ASP A 12 -15.77 -22.92 5.13
N ILE A 13 -15.36 -21.68 4.85
CA ILE A 13 -14.26 -21.37 3.93
C ILE A 13 -12.90 -21.67 4.55
N GLY A 14 -12.76 -21.45 5.85
CA GLY A 14 -11.49 -21.55 6.56
C GLY A 14 -10.57 -20.36 6.30
N ASP A 15 -9.52 -20.26 7.12
CA ASP A 15 -8.55 -19.17 7.08
C ASP A 15 -7.12 -19.73 6.93
N VAL A 16 -6.38 -19.22 5.95
CA VAL A 16 -4.99 -19.59 5.67
C VAL A 16 -4.09 -19.42 6.90
N ARG A 17 -4.40 -18.46 7.78
CA ARG A 17 -3.62 -18.17 9.00
C ARG A 17 -3.82 -19.25 10.06
N GLU A 18 -5.01 -19.81 10.13
CA GLU A 18 -5.36 -20.91 11.03
C GLU A 18 -4.84 -22.24 10.49
N LYS A 19 -4.96 -22.46 9.17
CA LYS A 19 -4.48 -23.67 8.48
C LYS A 19 -2.95 -23.80 8.51
N HIS A 20 -2.23 -22.68 8.43
CA HIS A 20 -0.77 -22.67 8.37
C HIS A 20 -0.18 -21.82 9.50
N THR A 21 0.47 -22.47 10.47
CA THR A 21 1.20 -21.77 11.53
C THR A 21 2.55 -21.22 11.05
N ASP A 22 3.10 -21.78 9.97
CA ASP A 22 4.37 -21.36 9.38
C ASP A 22 4.22 -20.18 8.41
N ARG A 23 5.13 -19.22 8.52
CA ARG A 23 5.11 -17.97 7.74
C ARG A 23 5.38 -18.20 6.26
N LEU A 24 6.24 -19.17 5.92
CA LEU A 24 6.54 -19.49 4.52
C LEU A 24 5.34 -20.19 3.87
N ALA A 25 4.70 -21.11 4.58
CA ALA A 25 3.48 -21.78 4.14
C ALA A 25 2.33 -20.78 3.91
N GLN A 26 2.11 -19.83 4.82
CA GLN A 26 1.12 -18.74 4.60
C GLN A 26 1.46 -17.92 3.35
N THR A 27 2.74 -17.55 3.18
CA THR A 27 3.20 -16.77 2.02
C THR A 27 3.00 -17.53 0.71
N PHE A 28 3.29 -18.83 0.72
CA PHE A 28 3.06 -19.70 -0.42
C PHE A 28 1.56 -19.79 -0.75
N ALA A 29 0.71 -20.06 0.25
CA ALA A 29 -0.73 -20.13 0.07
C ALA A 29 -1.30 -18.83 -0.52
N LEU A 30 -0.91 -17.66 0.02
CA LEU A 30 -1.33 -16.36 -0.51
C LEU A 30 -0.90 -16.14 -1.97
N SER A 31 0.33 -16.51 -2.32
CA SER A 31 0.90 -16.25 -3.65
C SER A 31 0.53 -17.29 -4.73
N ARG A 32 -0.06 -18.43 -4.36
CA ARG A 32 -0.30 -19.56 -5.29
C ARG A 32 -1.73 -20.04 -5.38
N THR A 33 -2.59 -19.65 -4.45
CA THR A 33 -3.99 -20.10 -4.41
C THR A 33 -4.90 -18.91 -4.66
N TYR A 34 -5.94 -19.13 -5.46
CA TYR A 34 -6.77 -18.08 -6.04
C TYR A 34 -8.24 -18.46 -5.97
N PRO A 35 -9.18 -17.49 -5.95
CA PRO A 35 -10.60 -17.80 -5.94
C PRO A 35 -10.97 -18.70 -7.13
N PRO A 36 -11.75 -19.78 -6.94
CA PRO A 36 -12.24 -20.59 -8.03
C PRO A 36 -13.23 -19.78 -8.89
N PRO A 37 -13.45 -20.18 -10.16
CA PRO A 37 -14.42 -19.52 -11.03
C PRO A 37 -15.79 -19.38 -10.34
N PHE A 38 -16.40 -18.20 -10.45
CA PHE A 38 -17.70 -17.93 -9.85
C PHE A 38 -18.80 -18.81 -10.47
N ALA A 39 -19.45 -19.64 -9.64
CA ALA A 39 -20.45 -20.61 -10.08
C ALA A 39 -21.88 -20.10 -9.84
N LYS A 40 -22.49 -19.44 -10.83
CA LYS A 40 -23.82 -18.80 -10.69
C LYS A 40 -24.92 -19.73 -10.14
N SER A 41 -24.85 -21.03 -10.39
CA SER A 41 -25.80 -22.01 -9.84
C SER A 41 -25.77 -22.07 -8.30
N ARG A 42 -24.60 -21.93 -7.69
CA ARG A 42 -24.40 -21.98 -6.22
C ARG A 42 -24.75 -20.66 -5.53
N ALA A 43 -24.77 -19.55 -6.27
CA ALA A 43 -25.21 -18.26 -5.74
C ALA A 43 -26.71 -18.23 -5.41
N ARG A 44 -27.49 -19.22 -5.88
CA ARG A 44 -28.94 -19.34 -5.59
C ARG A 44 -29.23 -19.60 -4.11
N ASP A 45 -28.26 -20.17 -3.39
CA ASP A 45 -28.35 -20.46 -1.97
C ASP A 45 -27.99 -19.23 -1.10
N ALA A 46 -27.66 -18.09 -1.73
CA ALA A 46 -27.29 -16.87 -1.03
C ALA A 46 -28.52 -16.18 -0.41
N PRO A 47 -28.45 -15.69 0.84
CA PRO A 47 -29.57 -15.00 1.49
C PRO A 47 -30.13 -13.81 0.71
N SER A 48 -29.27 -13.08 0.00
CA SER A 48 -29.65 -11.92 -0.82
C SER A 48 -30.10 -12.29 -2.25
N TYR A 49 -30.07 -13.57 -2.61
CA TYR A 49 -30.46 -14.02 -3.95
C TYR A 49 -31.94 -13.73 -4.21
N GLN A 50 -32.22 -13.15 -5.38
CA GLN A 50 -33.57 -12.85 -5.84
C GLN A 50 -33.84 -13.58 -7.15
N GLU A 51 -34.79 -14.51 -7.14
CA GLU A 51 -35.19 -15.24 -8.34
C GLU A 51 -35.70 -14.28 -9.43
N GLY A 52 -35.31 -14.53 -10.69
CA GLY A 52 -35.68 -13.69 -11.83
C GLY A 52 -34.87 -12.39 -11.99
N ARG A 53 -34.11 -11.95 -10.98
CA ARG A 53 -33.21 -10.79 -11.12
C ARG A 53 -31.97 -11.18 -11.93
N GLN A 54 -31.66 -10.40 -12.97
CA GLN A 54 -30.41 -10.58 -13.70
C GLN A 54 -29.23 -10.20 -12.79
N PHE A 55 -28.42 -11.20 -12.45
CA PHE A 55 -27.16 -11.03 -11.73
C PHE A 55 -26.00 -11.46 -12.61
N THR A 56 -25.03 -10.55 -12.73
CA THR A 56 -23.71 -10.79 -13.32
C THR A 56 -22.68 -10.50 -12.24
N PHE A 57 -21.86 -11.51 -11.93
CA PHE A 57 -20.80 -11.33 -10.95
C PHE A 57 -19.73 -10.39 -11.50
N ASN A 58 -19.37 -9.40 -10.71
CA ASN A 58 -18.30 -8.47 -11.03
C ASN A 58 -16.95 -9.09 -10.68
N LEU A 59 -16.18 -9.44 -11.71
CA LEU A 59 -14.87 -10.08 -11.59
C LEU A 59 -13.82 -9.18 -10.93
N ASN A 60 -14.08 -7.89 -10.77
CA ASN A 60 -13.17 -6.96 -10.08
C ASN A 60 -12.99 -7.31 -8.59
N PHE A 61 -13.94 -7.99 -7.95
CA PHE A 61 -13.75 -8.53 -6.60
C PHE A 61 -12.69 -9.65 -6.55
N ASP A 62 -12.71 -10.56 -7.52
CA ASP A 62 -11.70 -11.62 -7.62
C ASP A 62 -10.34 -11.01 -7.98
N ALA A 63 -10.29 -10.08 -8.92
CA ALA A 63 -9.06 -9.37 -9.29
C ALA A 63 -8.44 -8.63 -8.09
N ALA A 64 -9.26 -7.89 -7.32
CA ALA A 64 -8.83 -7.21 -6.11
C ALA A 64 -8.31 -8.21 -5.06
N THR A 65 -9.01 -9.33 -4.85
CA THR A 65 -8.59 -10.39 -3.92
C THR A 65 -7.22 -10.97 -4.31
N VAL A 66 -7.01 -11.25 -5.59
CA VAL A 66 -5.73 -11.77 -6.12
C VAL A 66 -4.60 -10.76 -5.90
N VAL A 67 -4.83 -9.48 -6.20
CA VAL A 67 -3.82 -8.43 -5.97
C VAL A 67 -3.51 -8.31 -4.49
N LEU A 68 -4.52 -8.23 -3.61
CA LEU A 68 -4.32 -8.11 -2.17
C LEU A 68 -3.51 -9.29 -1.60
N ARG A 69 -3.85 -10.53 -1.97
CA ARG A 69 -3.08 -11.71 -1.56
C ARG A 69 -1.63 -11.64 -2.01
N HIS A 70 -1.39 -11.19 -3.24
CA HIS A 70 -0.05 -11.00 -3.77
C HIS A 70 0.74 -9.97 -2.96
N LEU A 71 0.17 -8.79 -2.67
CA LEU A 71 0.81 -7.77 -1.84
C LEU A 71 1.12 -8.32 -0.44
N TYR A 72 0.16 -9.00 0.20
CA TYR A 72 0.37 -9.60 1.51
C TYR A 72 1.47 -10.65 1.52
N SER A 73 1.62 -11.42 0.43
CA SER A 73 2.70 -12.40 0.30
C SER A 73 4.09 -11.74 0.32
N THR A 74 4.20 -10.49 -0.12
CA THR A 74 5.47 -9.74 -0.14
C THR A 74 5.79 -8.98 1.17
N ILE A 75 4.81 -8.79 2.05
CA ILE A 75 4.97 -8.04 3.30
C ILE A 75 5.44 -8.96 4.42
N ASN A 76 6.23 -8.46 5.37
CA ASN A 76 6.64 -9.25 6.55
C ASN A 76 5.42 -9.74 7.36
N ALA A 77 5.45 -11.01 7.81
CA ALA A 77 4.38 -11.62 8.59
C ALA A 77 3.98 -10.83 9.85
N ASN A 78 4.91 -10.09 10.48
CA ASN A 78 4.62 -9.26 11.65
C ASN A 78 3.62 -8.13 11.36
N TYR A 79 3.47 -7.74 10.11
CA TYR A 79 2.49 -6.72 9.69
C TYR A 79 1.18 -7.32 9.18
N ARG A 80 1.08 -8.65 9.12
CA ARG A 80 -0.11 -9.35 8.64
C ARG A 80 -1.08 -9.67 9.78
N HIS A 81 -0.55 -9.82 11.01
CA HIS A 81 -1.29 -10.35 12.15
C HIS A 81 -1.16 -9.43 13.37
N SER A 82 -2.29 -8.91 13.84
CA SER A 82 -2.43 -8.30 15.16
C SER A 82 -3.90 -8.35 15.56
N GLU A 83 -4.20 -8.19 16.85
CA GLU A 83 -5.59 -8.12 17.31
C GLU A 83 -6.35 -6.92 16.68
N SER A 84 -5.65 -5.79 16.47
CA SER A 84 -6.21 -4.63 15.77
C SER A 84 -6.58 -4.98 14.34
N ILE A 85 -5.67 -5.63 13.61
CA ILE A 85 -5.87 -6.04 12.23
C ILE A 85 -7.07 -6.99 12.13
N ALA A 86 -7.15 -7.99 13.01
CA ALA A 86 -8.27 -8.92 13.01
C ALA A 86 -9.61 -8.20 13.24
N ARG A 87 -9.65 -7.22 14.15
CA ARG A 87 -10.86 -6.42 14.41
C ARG A 87 -11.26 -5.52 13.25
N GLU A 88 -10.29 -4.94 12.54
CA GLU A 88 -10.52 -4.16 11.32
C GLU A 88 -11.12 -5.04 10.22
N GLU A 89 -10.55 -6.24 10.00
CA GLU A 89 -10.98 -7.18 8.96
C GLU A 89 -12.40 -7.71 9.17
N LEU A 90 -12.89 -7.81 10.41
CA LEU A 90 -14.29 -8.18 10.69
C LEU A 90 -15.29 -7.21 10.06
N ASN A 91 -14.90 -5.94 9.90
CA ASN A 91 -15.74 -4.93 9.27
C ASN A 91 -15.45 -4.78 7.77
N HIS A 92 -14.51 -5.55 7.22
CA HIS A 92 -14.07 -5.43 5.84
C HIS A 92 -14.07 -6.79 5.12
N PRO A 93 -15.21 -7.18 4.52
CA PRO A 93 -15.37 -8.48 3.89
C PRO A 93 -14.28 -8.88 2.91
N LEU A 94 -13.84 -7.95 2.05
CA LEU A 94 -12.78 -8.21 1.08
C LEU A 94 -11.44 -8.54 1.74
N LEU A 95 -11.06 -7.81 2.80
CA LEU A 95 -9.81 -8.06 3.53
C LEU A 95 -9.88 -9.37 4.31
N ARG A 96 -11.05 -9.75 4.82
CA ARG A 96 -11.22 -11.08 5.44
C ARG A 96 -11.18 -12.19 4.40
N PHE A 97 -11.86 -12.00 3.27
CA PHE A 97 -11.92 -12.97 2.18
C PHE A 97 -10.56 -13.22 1.52
N MET A 98 -9.65 -12.24 1.53
CA MET A 98 -8.29 -12.45 1.03
C MET A 98 -7.52 -13.52 1.82
N TRP A 99 -7.95 -13.87 3.04
CA TRP A 99 -7.36 -14.93 3.86
C TRP A 99 -8.00 -16.31 3.67
N ALA A 100 -9.05 -16.43 2.85
CA ALA A 100 -9.75 -17.67 2.60
C ALA A 100 -8.83 -18.81 2.13
N ASP A 101 -9.13 -20.05 2.55
CA ASP A 101 -8.50 -21.25 2.00
C ASP A 101 -9.16 -21.64 0.67
N PHE A 102 -8.50 -21.27 -0.42
CA PHE A 102 -9.00 -21.54 -1.78
C PHE A 102 -8.69 -22.94 -2.30
N GLU A 103 -7.87 -23.72 -1.61
CA GLU A 103 -7.56 -25.09 -2.04
C GLU A 103 -8.66 -26.09 -1.66
N SER A 104 -9.49 -25.73 -0.68
CA SER A 104 -10.55 -26.59 -0.19
C SER A 104 -11.72 -26.64 -1.19
N GLU A 105 -11.90 -27.78 -1.86
CA GLU A 105 -13.03 -27.97 -2.78
C GLU A 105 -14.39 -27.89 -2.05
N SER A 106 -14.44 -28.33 -0.80
CA SER A 106 -15.66 -28.31 0.02
C SER A 106 -16.13 -26.89 0.33
N SER A 107 -15.24 -25.89 0.32
CA SER A 107 -15.62 -24.49 0.56
C SER A 107 -16.10 -23.75 -0.69
N SER A 108 -16.00 -24.36 -1.87
CA SER A 108 -16.27 -23.67 -3.14
C SER A 108 -17.71 -23.13 -3.26
N ALA A 109 -18.68 -23.77 -2.60
CA ALA A 109 -20.05 -23.25 -2.49
C ALA A 109 -20.12 -22.01 -1.58
N ALA A 110 -19.59 -22.10 -0.37
CA ALA A 110 -19.55 -20.99 0.58
C ALA A 110 -18.80 -19.77 0.02
N GLN A 111 -17.69 -19.98 -0.69
CA GLN A 111 -16.96 -18.90 -1.38
C GLN A 111 -17.80 -18.19 -2.45
N THR A 112 -18.66 -18.93 -3.17
CA THR A 112 -19.51 -18.35 -4.21
C THR A 112 -20.64 -17.53 -3.59
N ILE A 113 -21.27 -18.07 -2.53
CA ILE A 113 -22.31 -17.38 -1.79
C ILE A 113 -21.76 -16.10 -1.17
N LEU A 114 -20.62 -16.18 -0.48
CA LEU A 114 -20.01 -15.03 0.17
C LEU A 114 -19.64 -13.93 -0.84
N ARG A 115 -19.07 -14.29 -2.00
CA ARG A 115 -18.78 -13.32 -3.07
C ARG A 115 -20.03 -12.65 -3.63
N HIS A 116 -21.14 -13.39 -3.74
CA HIS A 116 -22.43 -12.79 -4.11
C HIS A 116 -22.89 -11.77 -3.06
N GLU A 117 -22.88 -12.14 -1.78
CA GLU A 117 -23.27 -11.24 -0.68
C GLU A 117 -22.39 -9.98 -0.62
N MET A 118 -21.07 -10.14 -0.79
CA MET A 118 -20.12 -9.02 -0.88
C MET A 118 -20.50 -8.08 -2.02
N GLN A 119 -20.72 -8.59 -3.23
CA GLN A 119 -21.15 -7.74 -4.35
C GLN A 119 -22.49 -7.08 -4.08
N CYS A 120 -23.49 -7.77 -3.54
CA CYS A 120 -24.78 -7.17 -3.23
C CYS A 120 -24.68 -6.03 -2.20
N ALA A 121 -23.78 -6.15 -1.22
CA ALA A 121 -23.55 -5.12 -0.23
C ALA A 121 -22.74 -3.93 -0.79
N ASP A 122 -21.70 -4.21 -1.56
CA ASP A 122 -20.68 -3.23 -1.95
C ASP A 122 -20.85 -2.68 -3.37
N ASP A 123 -21.44 -3.44 -4.28
CA ASP A 123 -21.59 -3.09 -5.71
C ASP A 123 -22.88 -3.71 -6.29
N PRO A 124 -24.06 -3.25 -5.85
CA PRO A 124 -25.34 -3.81 -6.29
C PRO A 124 -25.59 -3.67 -7.79
N GLU A 125 -24.85 -2.78 -8.46
CA GLU A 125 -24.92 -2.57 -9.91
C GLU A 125 -23.93 -3.42 -10.71
N GLY A 126 -22.94 -4.04 -10.06
CA GLY A 126 -21.93 -4.85 -10.72
C GLY A 126 -20.95 -4.05 -11.58
N LYS A 127 -20.68 -2.78 -11.22
CA LYS A 127 -19.88 -1.85 -12.02
C LYS A 127 -18.57 -1.42 -11.37
N ILE A 128 -18.35 -1.75 -10.09
CA ILE A 128 -17.19 -1.22 -9.38
C ILE A 128 -15.88 -1.71 -9.99
N THR A 129 -14.92 -0.81 -10.16
CA THR A 129 -13.53 -1.13 -10.56
C THR A 129 -12.69 -1.58 -9.36
N VAL A 130 -11.57 -2.25 -9.60
CA VAL A 130 -10.57 -2.55 -8.56
C VAL A 130 -10.04 -1.26 -7.94
N SER A 131 -9.86 -0.21 -8.74
CA SER A 131 -9.44 1.10 -8.25
C SER A 131 -10.44 1.69 -7.26
N GLU A 132 -11.72 1.71 -7.61
CA GLU A 132 -12.77 2.16 -6.70
C GLU A 132 -12.91 1.26 -5.47
N LEU A 133 -12.66 -0.04 -5.57
CA LEU A 133 -12.65 -0.93 -4.40
C LEU A 133 -11.53 -0.54 -3.43
N PHE A 134 -10.33 -0.26 -3.96
CA PHE A 134 -9.16 0.09 -3.15
C PHE A 134 -9.21 1.51 -2.59
N GLU A 135 -9.84 2.46 -3.27
CA GLU A 135 -9.91 3.86 -2.82
C GLU A 135 -11.20 4.19 -2.04
N ARG A 136 -11.83 3.18 -1.43
CA ARG A 136 -12.95 3.38 -0.51
C ARG A 136 -12.47 3.82 0.87
N PRO A 137 -13.27 4.62 1.61
CA PRO A 137 -12.98 4.95 3.01
C PRO A 137 -12.74 3.73 3.89
N ALA A 138 -13.43 2.61 3.64
CA ALA A 138 -13.20 1.37 4.38
C ALA A 138 -11.77 0.84 4.22
N MET A 139 -11.18 0.94 3.04
CA MET A 139 -9.79 0.53 2.76
C MET A 139 -8.78 1.54 3.29
N TRP A 140 -9.06 2.85 3.17
CA TRP A 140 -8.22 3.90 3.77
C TRP A 140 -8.12 3.72 5.28
N ASN A 141 -9.26 3.59 5.96
CA ASN A 141 -9.33 3.46 7.42
C ASN A 141 -8.88 2.08 7.95
N SER A 142 -8.48 1.15 7.09
CA SER A 142 -7.99 -0.17 7.49
C SER A 142 -6.65 -0.48 6.84
N LEU A 143 -6.65 -1.14 5.68
CA LEU A 143 -5.46 -1.63 5.02
C LEU A 143 -4.42 -0.53 4.79
N TRP A 144 -4.84 0.58 4.18
CA TRP A 144 -3.90 1.62 3.74
C TRP A 144 -3.43 2.52 4.88
N ALA A 145 -4.17 2.58 5.99
CA ALA A 145 -3.70 3.21 7.23
C ALA A 145 -2.59 2.41 7.93
N ARG A 146 -2.33 1.16 7.53
CA ARG A 146 -1.25 0.38 8.16
C ARG A 146 0.11 0.89 7.66
N ARG A 147 1.05 1.00 8.60
CA ARG A 147 2.42 1.47 8.37
C ARG A 147 3.11 0.92 7.11
N PRO A 148 3.02 -0.38 6.75
CA PRO A 148 3.68 -0.91 5.54
C PRO A 148 3.18 -0.31 4.22
N PHE A 149 2.05 0.41 4.23
CA PHE A 149 1.46 1.02 3.04
C PHE A 149 1.51 2.56 3.09
N GLN A 150 1.99 3.14 4.19
CA GLN A 150 2.11 4.59 4.34
C GLN A 150 3.41 5.08 3.71
N LEU A 151 3.27 5.96 2.72
CA LEU A 151 4.40 6.52 1.99
C LEU A 151 5.25 7.43 2.88
N THR A 152 4.57 8.20 3.73
CA THR A 152 5.15 9.15 4.66
C THR A 152 5.20 8.54 6.07
N HIS A 153 6.23 8.87 6.82
CA HIS A 153 6.30 8.50 8.23
C HIS A 153 5.16 9.17 9.03
N PRO A 154 4.48 8.48 9.96
CA PRO A 154 3.33 9.03 10.70
C PRO A 154 3.70 10.24 11.57
N ASP A 155 4.92 10.29 12.10
CA ASP A 155 5.42 11.46 12.81
C ASP A 155 5.94 12.51 11.81
N VAL A 156 5.26 13.64 11.73
CA VAL A 156 5.68 14.82 10.95
C VAL A 156 6.27 15.86 11.90
N LEU A 157 7.35 16.52 11.49
CA LEU A 157 7.88 17.63 12.26
C LEU A 157 7.33 18.94 11.73
N GLY A 158 6.66 19.70 12.59
CA GLY A 158 6.14 21.02 12.31
C GLY A 158 6.90 22.10 13.08
N ARG A 159 6.96 23.30 12.50
CA ARG A 159 7.47 24.50 13.16
C ARG A 159 6.65 25.71 12.72
N PRO A 160 5.84 26.29 13.62
CA PRO A 160 5.08 27.49 13.31
C PRO A 160 5.97 28.66 12.90
N ARG A 161 5.43 29.60 12.12
CA ARG A 161 6.16 30.80 11.71
C ARG A 161 6.72 31.56 12.91
N GLY A 162 8.03 31.79 12.90
CA GLY A 162 8.75 32.50 13.96
C GLY A 162 9.06 31.67 15.21
N ALA A 163 8.54 30.43 15.31
CA ALA A 163 8.92 29.52 16.38
C ALA A 163 10.38 29.06 16.21
N LYS A 164 11.06 28.86 17.32
CA LYS A 164 12.45 28.37 17.34
C LYS A 164 12.52 26.84 17.32
N ALA A 165 11.53 26.19 17.93
CA ALA A 165 11.51 24.76 18.13
C ALA A 165 10.73 24.02 17.03
N TRP A 166 11.16 22.79 16.75
CA TRP A 166 10.41 21.82 15.95
C TRP A 166 9.67 20.89 16.90
N ASP A 167 8.42 20.61 16.59
CA ASP A 167 7.58 19.68 17.35
C ASP A 167 7.07 18.57 16.44
N VAL A 168 6.79 17.40 17.04
CA VAL A 168 6.04 16.36 16.33
C VAL A 168 4.59 16.80 16.35
N ILE A 169 4.05 17.03 15.15
CA ILE A 169 2.65 17.33 14.95
C ILE A 169 1.93 16.05 14.53
N PRO A 170 0.64 15.90 14.87
CA PRO A 170 -0.17 14.83 14.31
C PRO A 170 -0.13 14.92 12.77
N PRO A 171 -0.10 13.78 12.07
CA PRO A 171 -0.23 13.78 10.62
C PRO A 171 -1.56 14.41 10.21
N GLU A 172 -1.59 15.01 9.03
CA GLU A 172 -2.85 15.41 8.40
C GLU A 172 -3.74 14.18 8.18
N ASP A 173 -5.06 14.37 8.23
CA ASP A 173 -6.02 13.28 8.02
C ASP A 173 -5.85 12.62 6.64
N THR A 174 -5.25 13.32 5.67
CA THR A 174 -5.05 12.88 4.28
C THR A 174 -3.82 12.00 4.05
N VAL A 175 -3.00 11.71 5.08
CA VAL A 175 -1.73 10.97 4.88
C VAL A 175 -1.94 9.59 4.23
N VAL A 176 -3.08 8.97 4.45
CA VAL A 176 -3.42 7.67 3.87
C VAL A 176 -3.76 7.79 2.38
N GLU A 177 -4.56 8.79 2.02
CA GLU A 177 -4.92 9.15 0.66
C GLU A 177 -3.69 9.61 -0.12
N ASP A 178 -2.85 10.46 0.48
CA ASP A 178 -1.61 10.98 -0.11
C ASP A 178 -0.55 9.89 -0.33
N SER A 179 -0.70 8.75 0.33
CA SER A 179 0.13 7.56 0.09
C SER A 179 -0.20 6.86 -1.24
N LEU A 180 -1.31 7.21 -1.91
CA LEU A 180 -1.51 6.91 -3.32
C LEU A 180 -0.84 8.01 -4.18
N VAL A 181 0.27 7.65 -4.81
CA VAL A 181 1.02 8.60 -5.65
C VAL A 181 0.31 8.75 -6.99
N ALA A 182 -0.33 9.89 -7.23
CA ALA A 182 -0.77 10.27 -8.57
C ALA A 182 0.42 10.71 -9.42
N TRP A 183 0.61 10.09 -10.59
CA TRP A 183 1.69 10.42 -11.52
C TRP A 183 1.21 10.43 -12.97
N GLU A 184 1.53 11.51 -13.68
CA GLU A 184 0.99 11.81 -15.01
C GLU A 184 1.89 11.36 -16.18
N GLY A 185 3.00 10.67 -15.87
CA GLY A 185 4.00 10.27 -16.85
C GLY A 185 5.08 11.31 -17.14
N ALA A 186 5.16 12.38 -16.36
CA ALA A 186 6.22 13.38 -16.49
C ALA A 186 7.46 13.00 -15.66
N GLY A 187 8.64 12.97 -16.30
CA GLY A 187 9.91 12.73 -15.64
C GLY A 187 10.10 11.29 -15.12
N ASP A 188 11.03 11.11 -14.17
CA ASP A 188 11.25 9.83 -13.50
C ASP A 188 10.28 9.67 -12.31
N LEU A 189 9.65 8.50 -12.20
CA LEU A 189 8.69 8.20 -11.13
C LEU A 189 9.35 8.16 -9.74
N GLY A 190 10.58 7.64 -9.64
CA GLY A 190 11.34 7.60 -8.40
C GLY A 190 11.68 8.99 -7.88
N ASP A 191 12.09 9.89 -8.77
CA ASP A 191 12.33 11.30 -8.46
C ASP A 191 11.03 12.03 -8.09
N HIS A 192 9.93 11.76 -8.79
CA HIS A 192 8.61 12.29 -8.45
C HIS A 192 8.20 11.90 -7.02
N ILE A 193 8.33 10.62 -6.65
CA ILE A 193 8.06 10.15 -5.29
C ILE A 193 9.03 10.80 -4.28
N SER A 194 10.32 10.84 -4.59
CA SER A 194 11.36 11.41 -3.73
C SER A 194 11.12 12.89 -3.41
N SER A 195 10.52 13.63 -4.35
CA SER A 195 10.21 15.05 -4.20
C SER A 195 9.17 15.35 -3.11
N ARG A 196 8.38 14.35 -2.71
CA ARG A 196 7.39 14.46 -1.62
C ARG A 196 8.00 14.51 -0.22
N PHE A 197 9.31 14.25 -0.10
CA PHE A 197 10.00 14.25 1.19
C PHE A 197 11.04 15.36 1.27
N GLY A 198 11.28 15.81 2.49
CA GLY A 198 12.17 16.92 2.79
C GLY A 198 11.45 18.03 3.54
N ARG A 199 11.96 19.26 3.36
CA ARG A 199 11.47 20.45 4.05
C ARG A 199 10.52 21.22 3.15
N PHE A 200 9.37 21.58 3.70
CA PHE A 200 8.34 22.36 3.04
C PHE A 200 8.01 23.58 3.89
N SER A 201 7.46 24.61 3.23
CA SER A 201 6.93 25.78 3.92
C SER A 201 5.56 26.05 3.33
N ASP A 202 4.57 26.16 4.19
CA ASP A 202 3.24 26.57 3.79
C ASP A 202 3.28 28.05 3.40
N ALA A 203 2.74 28.35 2.21
CA ALA A 203 2.88 29.67 1.61
C ALA A 203 2.02 30.72 2.32
N GLU A 204 0.91 30.31 2.93
CA GLU A 204 -0.07 31.22 3.54
C GLU A 204 0.31 31.55 4.99
N THR A 205 0.59 30.54 5.79
CA THR A 205 0.92 30.64 7.22
C THR A 205 2.41 30.92 7.44
N GLY A 206 3.28 30.47 6.53
CA GLY A 206 4.72 30.45 6.71
C GLY A 206 5.22 29.36 7.67
N ASP A 207 4.34 28.43 8.06
CA ASP A 207 4.69 27.28 8.87
C ASP A 207 5.59 26.34 8.08
N GLN A 208 6.46 25.63 8.78
CA GLN A 208 7.45 24.76 8.15
C GLN A 208 7.24 23.31 8.57
N PHE A 209 7.42 22.40 7.62
CA PHE A 209 7.17 20.98 7.80
C PHE A 209 8.36 20.16 7.32
N VAL A 210 8.61 19.03 7.98
CA VAL A 210 9.53 18.01 7.48
C VAL A 210 8.82 16.68 7.34
N TYR A 211 8.62 16.28 6.09
CA TYR A 211 8.11 14.97 5.74
C TYR A 211 9.26 14.00 5.52
N SER A 212 9.21 12.86 6.22
CA SER A 212 10.20 11.79 6.12
C SER A 212 9.60 10.59 5.39
N PHE A 213 10.42 9.89 4.59
CA PHE A 213 9.99 8.66 3.93
C PHE A 213 9.65 7.58 4.96
N GLY A 214 8.46 6.98 4.84
CA GLY A 214 7.94 5.97 5.77
C GLY A 214 8.56 4.58 5.62
N HIS A 215 9.39 4.36 4.58
CA HIS A 215 9.87 3.02 4.18
C HIS A 215 8.71 2.02 4.02
N PRO A 216 7.66 2.36 3.24
CA PRO A 216 6.57 1.43 3.01
C PRO A 216 7.10 0.13 2.40
N ALA A 217 6.52 -0.99 2.81
CA ALA A 217 6.71 -2.27 2.14
C ALA A 217 6.13 -2.24 0.73
N ILE A 218 5.01 -1.53 0.54
CA ILE A 218 4.33 -1.35 -0.74
C ILE A 218 4.10 0.14 -1.03
N ILE A 219 4.61 0.64 -2.16
CA ILE A 219 4.23 1.94 -2.72
C ILE A 219 3.10 1.73 -3.73
N ARG A 220 2.04 2.53 -3.61
CA ARG A 220 0.90 2.55 -4.54
C ARG A 220 1.02 3.77 -5.43
N VAL A 221 0.86 3.58 -6.74
CA VAL A 221 0.92 4.66 -7.73
C VAL A 221 -0.30 4.56 -8.65
N ARG A 222 -1.04 5.65 -8.79
CA ARG A 222 -2.02 5.83 -9.86
C ARG A 222 -1.32 6.52 -11.03
N TYR A 223 -1.08 5.76 -12.08
CA TYR A 223 -0.48 6.26 -13.32
C TYR A 223 -1.56 6.52 -14.37
N GLN A 224 -1.56 7.72 -14.94
CA GLN A 224 -2.37 8.04 -16.10
C GLN A 224 -1.60 9.00 -16.99
N HIS A 225 -1.30 8.61 -18.23
CA HIS A 225 -0.48 9.46 -19.10
C HIS A 225 -1.26 10.67 -19.61
N THR A 226 -1.02 11.83 -19.01
CA THR A 226 -1.60 13.13 -19.41
C THR A 226 -0.54 14.19 -19.71
N ALA A 227 0.73 13.91 -19.41
CA ALA A 227 1.85 14.82 -19.62
C ALA A 227 2.13 15.07 -21.11
N GLN A 228 1.90 16.30 -21.58
CA GLN A 228 2.14 16.68 -22.96
C GLN A 228 3.64 16.69 -23.30
N GLY A 229 3.99 16.16 -24.48
CA GLY A 229 5.37 16.16 -25.00
C GLY A 229 6.32 15.17 -24.31
N GLN A 230 5.82 14.34 -23.40
CA GLN A 230 6.57 13.25 -22.78
C GLN A 230 6.23 11.92 -23.46
N PRO A 231 7.19 10.99 -23.64
CA PRO A 231 6.87 9.66 -24.12
C PRO A 231 6.03 8.89 -23.09
N LEU A 232 5.17 7.98 -23.57
CA LEU A 232 4.45 7.05 -22.70
C LEU A 232 5.45 6.17 -21.95
N ALA A 233 5.33 6.12 -20.62
CA ALA A 233 6.14 5.22 -19.82
C ALA A 233 5.72 3.77 -20.07
N THR A 234 6.70 2.92 -20.37
CA THR A 234 6.51 1.49 -20.67
C THR A 234 6.83 0.63 -19.45
N TYR A 235 6.57 -0.68 -19.54
CA TYR A 235 7.04 -1.62 -18.50
C TYR A 235 8.55 -1.53 -18.25
N ARG A 236 9.37 -1.26 -19.28
CA ARG A 236 10.82 -1.17 -19.12
C ARG A 236 11.22 -0.02 -18.19
N ASP A 237 10.51 1.09 -18.28
CA ASP A 237 10.74 2.30 -17.51
C ASP A 237 10.20 2.14 -16.08
N LEU A 238 9.10 1.39 -15.94
CA LEU A 238 8.35 1.27 -14.69
C LEU A 238 8.68 0.02 -13.87
N ARG A 239 9.41 -0.96 -14.41
CA ARG A 239 9.69 -2.23 -13.70
C ARG A 239 10.42 -2.04 -12.37
N GLN A 240 11.22 -0.99 -12.25
CA GLN A 240 12.04 -0.68 -11.08
C GLN A 240 12.13 0.83 -10.91
N ILE A 241 12.03 1.29 -9.66
CA ILE A 241 12.17 2.71 -9.31
C ILE A 241 13.15 2.85 -8.16
N HIS A 242 13.85 3.99 -8.11
CA HIS A 242 14.76 4.32 -7.03
C HIS A 242 14.18 5.50 -6.25
N VAL A 243 13.83 5.27 -5.00
CA VAL A 243 13.29 6.32 -4.13
C VAL A 243 14.36 6.79 -3.16
N THR A 244 14.62 8.09 -3.16
CA THR A 244 15.56 8.74 -2.24
C THR A 244 14.85 8.95 -0.91
N SER A 245 15.27 8.21 0.12
CA SER A 245 14.56 8.15 1.41
C SER A 245 14.57 9.44 2.25
N ARG A 246 15.32 10.47 1.82
CA ARG A 246 15.47 11.81 2.45
C ARG A 246 15.18 11.82 3.96
N GLN A 247 15.98 11.04 4.70
CA GLN A 247 15.82 10.88 6.15
C GLN A 247 16.40 12.07 6.93
N LEU A 248 15.90 12.24 8.15
CA LEU A 248 16.56 13.02 9.19
C LEU A 248 17.56 12.14 9.94
N LYS A 249 18.82 12.56 10.00
CA LYS A 249 19.81 11.95 10.90
C LYS A 249 20.00 12.81 12.13
N VAL A 250 20.10 12.13 13.25
CA VAL A 250 20.55 12.72 14.52
C VAL A 250 22.07 12.81 14.46
N VAL A 251 22.61 14.02 14.50
CA VAL A 251 24.04 14.31 14.51
C VAL A 251 24.41 14.83 15.89
N ARG A 252 25.41 14.21 16.53
CA ARG A 252 26.04 14.75 17.74
C ARG A 252 27.08 15.77 17.35
N GLU A 253 26.91 17.01 17.82
CA GLU A 253 27.86 18.11 17.65
C GLU A 253 28.28 18.61 19.04
N GLY A 254 29.37 18.04 19.56
CA GLY A 254 29.83 18.31 20.92
C GLY A 254 28.81 17.79 21.96
N PRO A 255 28.42 18.61 22.96
CA PRO A 255 27.42 18.20 23.95
C PRO A 255 25.97 18.24 23.42
N PHE A 256 25.77 18.81 22.23
CA PHE A 256 24.44 18.96 21.63
C PHE A 256 24.18 17.84 20.63
N THR A 257 22.90 17.50 20.46
CA THR A 257 22.51 16.50 19.49
C THR A 257 21.39 17.05 18.63
N THR A 258 21.68 17.42 17.39
CA THR A 258 20.74 18.08 16.47
C THR A 258 20.22 17.09 15.44
N ALA A 259 18.98 17.25 14.98
CA ALA A 259 18.52 16.55 13.79
C ALA A 259 18.85 17.38 12.55
N ARG A 260 19.54 16.76 11.61
CA ARG A 260 19.87 17.35 10.31
C ARG A 260 19.30 16.48 9.21
N ALA A 261 18.75 17.12 8.18
CA ALA A 261 18.47 16.43 6.94
C ALA A 261 19.79 15.86 6.42
N VAL A 262 19.80 14.59 6.04
CA VAL A 262 20.97 13.98 5.43
C VAL A 262 21.22 14.69 4.11
N PRO A 263 22.45 15.16 3.83
CA PRO A 263 22.79 15.73 2.53
C PRO A 263 22.40 14.75 1.42
N GLU A 264 21.86 15.24 0.31
CA GLU A 264 21.31 14.39 -0.76
C GLU A 264 22.35 13.40 -1.31
N LYS A 265 23.62 13.81 -1.43
CA LYS A 265 24.75 12.95 -1.80
C LYS A 265 24.97 11.74 -0.89
N ASP A 266 24.50 11.82 0.36
CA ASP A 266 24.65 10.79 1.39
C ASP A 266 23.31 10.06 1.66
N THR A 267 22.26 10.35 0.86
CA THR A 267 20.96 9.70 1.01
C THR A 267 20.94 8.36 0.30
N GLU A 268 20.53 7.34 1.06
CA GLU A 268 20.36 6.01 0.53
C GLU A 268 19.15 5.98 -0.41
N ARG A 269 19.39 5.52 -1.64
CA ARG A 269 18.35 5.19 -2.61
C ARG A 269 17.84 3.79 -2.31
N VAL A 270 16.53 3.67 -2.14
CA VAL A 270 15.85 2.40 -1.92
C VAL A 270 15.29 1.94 -3.25
N LEU A 271 15.70 0.74 -3.68
CA LEU A 271 15.19 0.10 -4.89
C LEU A 271 13.83 -0.53 -4.59
N TYR A 272 12.85 -0.22 -5.43
CA TYR A 272 11.54 -0.85 -5.43
C TYR A 272 11.28 -1.50 -6.80
N THR A 273 10.67 -2.68 -6.78
CA THR A 273 10.32 -3.45 -7.98
C THR A 273 8.81 -3.48 -8.15
N LEU A 274 8.32 -3.31 -9.38
CA LEU A 274 6.91 -3.45 -9.71
C LEU A 274 6.46 -4.90 -9.47
N VAL A 275 5.46 -5.10 -8.60
CA VAL A 275 4.95 -6.43 -8.22
C VAL A 275 3.51 -6.68 -8.65
N ALA A 276 2.71 -5.65 -8.87
CA ALA A 276 1.38 -5.78 -9.45
C ALA A 276 1.01 -4.55 -10.28
N VAL A 277 0.22 -4.80 -11.33
CA VAL A 277 -0.34 -3.79 -12.21
C VAL A 277 -1.81 -4.10 -12.40
N VAL A 278 -2.65 -3.09 -12.24
CA VAL A 278 -4.07 -3.14 -12.56
C VAL A 278 -4.31 -2.13 -13.68
N ARG A 279 -4.66 -2.60 -14.87
CA ARG A 279 -5.22 -1.79 -15.94
C ARG A 279 -6.70 -1.58 -15.63
N CYS A 280 -7.06 -0.37 -15.22
CA CYS A 280 -8.43 -0.04 -14.84
C CYS A 280 -9.27 0.14 -16.09
N SER A 281 -10.47 -0.43 -16.14
CA SER A 281 -11.40 -0.21 -17.25
C SER A 281 -12.07 1.16 -17.14
N ASP A 282 -12.38 1.73 -18.29
CA ASP A 282 -13.20 2.94 -18.47
C ASP A 282 -14.64 2.60 -18.93
N GLN A 283 -14.92 1.33 -19.23
CA GLN A 283 -16.20 0.88 -19.79
C GLN A 283 -16.98 0.07 -18.76
N ALA A 284 -18.24 0.44 -18.57
CA ALA A 284 -19.17 -0.33 -17.76
C ALA A 284 -19.31 -1.76 -18.33
N GLY A 285 -18.82 -2.75 -17.58
CA GLY A 285 -18.92 -4.16 -17.93
C GLY A 285 -17.65 -4.81 -18.50
N GLU A 286 -16.58 -4.04 -18.76
CA GLU A 286 -15.24 -4.63 -18.92
C GLU A 286 -14.60 -4.78 -17.53
N ALA A 287 -14.07 -5.97 -17.24
CA ALA A 287 -13.33 -6.20 -16.01
C ALA A 287 -11.94 -5.56 -16.08
N ASP A 288 -11.47 -5.05 -14.95
CA ASP A 288 -10.10 -4.61 -14.79
C ASP A 288 -9.16 -5.77 -15.04
N ARG A 289 -7.99 -5.48 -15.62
CA ARG A 289 -7.00 -6.50 -15.96
C ARG A 289 -5.80 -6.40 -15.05
N ILE A 290 -5.38 -7.52 -14.50
CA ILE A 290 -4.24 -7.59 -13.60
C ILE A 290 -3.05 -8.31 -14.23
N ARG A 291 -1.86 -7.89 -13.82
CA ARG A 291 -0.60 -8.60 -14.06
C ARG A 291 0.22 -8.57 -12.79
N LEU A 292 0.76 -9.73 -12.41
CA LEU A 292 1.58 -9.88 -11.22
C LEU A 292 3.03 -10.16 -11.61
N TYR A 293 3.94 -9.71 -10.77
CA TYR A 293 5.36 -9.91 -10.87
C TYR A 293 5.92 -10.30 -9.51
N SER A 294 6.97 -11.11 -9.50
CA SER A 294 7.72 -11.41 -8.29
C SER A 294 8.51 -10.20 -7.81
N VAL A 295 9.03 -10.24 -6.58
CA VAL A 295 9.87 -9.17 -6.01
C VAL A 295 11.18 -8.91 -6.78
N ILE A 296 11.58 -9.85 -7.65
CA ILE A 296 12.72 -9.72 -8.57
C ILE A 296 12.30 -9.29 -9.99
N GLY A 297 11.02 -8.98 -10.20
CA GLY A 297 10.49 -8.43 -11.46
C GLY A 297 10.16 -9.47 -12.53
N GLN A 298 10.09 -10.76 -12.17
CA GLN A 298 9.69 -11.80 -13.11
C GLN A 298 8.16 -11.91 -13.17
N PRO A 299 7.55 -12.03 -14.36
CA PRO A 299 6.10 -12.17 -14.49
C PRO A 299 5.62 -13.48 -13.84
N ILE A 300 4.52 -13.40 -13.09
CA ILE A 300 3.88 -14.56 -12.48
C ILE A 300 2.74 -15.02 -13.40
N SER A 301 2.81 -16.28 -13.82
CA SER A 301 1.74 -16.90 -14.60
C SER A 301 0.57 -17.24 -13.69
N LEU A 302 -0.60 -16.70 -14.01
CA LEU A 302 -1.86 -17.02 -13.34
C LEU A 302 -2.59 -18.13 -14.12
N PRO A 303 -3.42 -18.95 -13.45
CA PRO A 303 -4.21 -19.98 -14.12
C PRO A 303 -5.02 -19.45 -15.31
N THR A 304 -5.10 -20.25 -16.38
CA THR A 304 -5.80 -19.89 -17.63
C THR A 304 -7.30 -19.66 -17.43
N SER A 305 -7.89 -20.25 -16.39
CA SER A 305 -9.28 -20.01 -15.96
C SER A 305 -9.57 -18.56 -15.59
N PHE A 306 -8.54 -17.73 -15.39
CA PHE A 306 -8.67 -16.31 -15.03
C PHE A 306 -8.49 -15.35 -16.21
N ASN A 307 -8.48 -15.85 -17.45
CA ASN A 307 -8.32 -15.05 -18.67
C ASN A 307 -9.27 -13.84 -18.81
N LYS A 308 -10.37 -13.80 -18.04
CA LYS A 308 -11.34 -12.70 -18.04
C LYS A 308 -10.84 -11.42 -17.34
N TYR A 309 -9.93 -11.54 -16.38
CA TYR A 309 -9.30 -10.41 -15.70
C TYR A 309 -7.77 -10.54 -15.64
N VAL A 310 -7.21 -11.61 -16.21
CA VAL A 310 -5.77 -11.79 -16.44
C VAL A 310 -5.53 -11.74 -17.93
N GLY A 311 -4.73 -10.78 -18.39
CA GLY A 311 -4.45 -10.58 -19.81
C GLY A 311 -2.96 -10.52 -20.12
N THR A 312 -2.54 -11.27 -21.13
CA THR A 312 -1.20 -11.13 -21.76
C THR A 312 -1.22 -10.16 -22.95
N TYR A 313 -2.39 -9.87 -23.50
CA TYR A 313 -2.58 -9.08 -24.73
C TYR A 313 -2.59 -7.55 -24.53
N TRP A 314 -2.08 -7.05 -23.41
CA TRP A 314 -1.99 -5.61 -23.16
C TRP A 314 -0.63 -5.28 -22.55
N ASN A 315 -0.13 -4.07 -22.77
CA ASN A 315 1.12 -3.60 -22.16
C ASN A 315 0.91 -2.24 -21.49
N ILE A 316 1.71 -1.96 -20.47
CA ILE A 316 1.73 -0.60 -19.90
C ILE A 316 2.36 0.33 -20.94
N GLY A 317 1.70 1.45 -21.20
CA GLY A 317 2.13 2.39 -22.23
C GLY A 317 1.86 1.90 -23.65
N ASP A 318 0.88 1.01 -23.83
CA ASP A 318 0.42 0.61 -25.17
C ASP A 318 -0.09 1.84 -25.94
N PRO A 319 0.47 2.17 -27.11
CA PRO A 319 0.01 3.29 -27.93
C PRO A 319 -1.45 3.16 -28.40
N GLU A 320 -2.00 1.95 -28.41
CA GLU A 320 -3.41 1.70 -28.75
C GLU A 320 -4.37 2.00 -27.59
N ASP A 321 -3.85 2.24 -26.38
CA ASP A 321 -4.62 2.55 -25.18
C ASP A 321 -4.08 3.80 -24.44
N PRO A 322 -3.96 4.95 -25.13
CA PRO A 322 -3.37 6.15 -24.55
C PRO A 322 -4.30 6.73 -23.47
N GLY A 323 -3.71 7.22 -22.38
CA GLY A 323 -4.45 7.87 -21.29
C GLY A 323 -5.24 6.93 -20.39
N ARG A 324 -5.12 5.60 -20.56
CA ARG A 324 -5.71 4.62 -19.65
C ARG A 324 -5.12 4.75 -18.24
N PRO A 325 -5.97 4.73 -17.18
CA PRO A 325 -5.48 4.70 -15.81
C PRO A 325 -4.98 3.30 -15.41
N TYR A 326 -3.86 3.28 -14.70
CA TYR A 326 -3.25 2.10 -14.10
C TYR A 326 -3.05 2.30 -12.61
N LEU A 327 -3.28 1.25 -11.82
CA LEU A 327 -2.72 1.15 -10.47
C LEU A 327 -1.49 0.28 -10.48
N LEU A 328 -0.37 0.83 -10.02
CA LEU A 328 0.92 0.18 -9.94
C LEU A 328 1.28 -0.04 -8.47
N PHE A 329 1.77 -1.23 -8.15
CA PHE A 329 2.20 -1.59 -6.81
C PHE A 329 3.66 -2.00 -6.84
N TYR A 330 4.45 -1.36 -5.98
CA TYR A 330 5.89 -1.53 -5.91
C TYR A 330 6.27 -2.08 -4.56
N ALA A 331 6.96 -3.22 -4.53
CA ALA A 331 7.53 -3.77 -3.30
C ALA A 331 9.00 -3.40 -3.19
N GLN A 332 9.50 -3.23 -1.96
CA GLN A 332 10.92 -3.04 -1.74
C GLN A 332 11.70 -4.25 -2.30
N ALA A 333 12.70 -4.00 -3.14
CA ALA A 333 13.52 -5.07 -3.67
C ALA A 333 14.31 -5.73 -2.53
N PRO A 334 14.55 -7.06 -2.59
CA PRO A 334 15.50 -7.69 -1.68
C PRO A 334 16.86 -6.97 -1.81
N GLY A 335 17.42 -6.51 -0.71
CA GLY A 335 18.76 -5.91 -0.73
C GLY A 335 19.79 -6.91 -1.26
N ASP A 336 20.88 -6.43 -1.86
CA ASP A 336 21.98 -7.29 -2.31
C ASP A 336 22.42 -8.20 -1.15
N PHE A 337 22.08 -9.48 -1.23
CA PHE A 337 22.45 -10.51 -0.26
C PHE A 337 23.95 -10.87 -0.38
N SER A 338 24.84 -9.87 -0.40
CA SER A 338 26.29 -10.09 -0.41
C SER A 338 26.85 -10.51 0.95
N GLY A 339 26.00 -10.73 1.96
CA GLY A 339 26.35 -11.36 3.22
C GLY A 339 25.37 -12.47 3.57
N LEU A 340 25.79 -13.71 3.39
CA LEU A 340 25.13 -14.92 3.89
C LEU A 340 25.09 -14.90 5.42
N HIS A 341 24.21 -14.14 6.06
CA HIS A 341 23.76 -14.42 7.42
C HIS A 341 22.35 -13.88 7.65
N GLU A 342 21.53 -14.78 8.17
CA GLU A 342 20.13 -14.64 8.55
C GLU A 342 19.87 -13.39 9.40
N GLU A 343 19.15 -12.44 8.83
CA GLU A 343 17.89 -11.90 9.35
C GLU A 343 17.27 -11.11 8.19
N PRO A 344 15.98 -11.27 7.85
CA PRO A 344 15.33 -10.31 6.97
C PRO A 344 15.56 -8.94 7.60
N ILE A 345 16.18 -8.03 6.86
CA ILE A 345 16.51 -6.68 7.32
C ILE A 345 15.18 -5.97 7.62
N ALA A 346 14.60 -6.23 8.79
CA ALA A 346 13.86 -5.23 9.51
C ALA A 346 14.92 -4.18 9.79
N ARG A 347 15.14 -3.27 8.83
CA ARG A 347 15.99 -2.11 9.05
C ARG A 347 15.50 -1.56 10.36
N LYS A 348 16.35 -1.60 11.40
CA LYS A 348 16.03 -1.01 12.69
C LYS A 348 15.73 0.43 12.37
N GLU A 349 14.44 0.75 12.27
CA GLU A 349 14.02 2.12 12.11
C GLU A 349 14.66 2.87 13.26
N PRO A 350 15.34 3.99 13.00
CA PRO A 350 15.85 4.79 14.09
C PRO A 350 14.66 5.07 15.00
N LYS A 351 14.72 4.60 16.27
CA LYS A 351 13.62 4.78 17.22
C LYS A 351 13.29 6.26 17.24
N LEU A 352 12.18 6.65 16.60
CA LEU A 352 11.89 8.06 16.40
C LEU A 352 11.62 8.75 17.73
N ALA A 353 11.14 8.02 18.76
CA ALA A 353 11.14 8.49 20.14
C ALA A 353 12.52 8.97 20.63
N THR A 354 13.60 8.30 20.25
CA THR A 354 14.97 8.77 20.49
C THR A 354 15.26 10.00 19.64
N LEU A 355 14.85 10.05 18.37
CA LEU A 355 15.00 11.20 17.47
C LEU A 355 14.28 12.44 18.01
N THR A 356 12.99 12.33 18.35
CA THR A 356 12.11 13.33 18.96
C THR A 356 12.62 13.79 20.32
N LYS A 357 13.02 12.87 21.21
CA LYS A 357 13.65 13.22 22.49
C LYS A 357 14.92 14.03 22.26
N THR A 358 15.70 13.67 21.25
CA THR A 358 16.95 14.32 20.91
C THR A 358 16.74 15.69 20.27
N MET A 359 15.73 15.85 19.42
CA MET A 359 15.33 17.13 18.83
C MET A 359 14.79 18.10 19.89
N ARG A 360 13.95 17.62 20.81
CA ARG A 360 13.47 18.43 21.95
C ARG A 360 14.63 18.92 22.83
N LEU A 361 15.66 18.11 23.03
CA LEU A 361 16.83 18.45 23.86
C LEU A 361 17.84 19.37 23.17
N SER A 362 17.95 19.36 21.83
CA SER A 362 18.84 20.29 21.10
C SER A 362 18.33 21.72 21.01
N LEU A 363 17.10 21.95 21.42
CA LEU A 363 16.39 23.22 21.24
C LEU A 363 16.20 24.01 22.54
N LEU A 364 16.67 23.48 23.68
CA LEU A 364 16.76 24.30 24.90
C LEU A 364 17.86 25.34 24.69
N PRO A 365 17.53 26.64 24.68
CA PRO A 365 18.56 27.67 24.75
C PRO A 365 19.37 27.39 26.01
N LYS A 366 20.69 27.47 25.89
CA LYS A 366 21.50 27.68 27.08
C LYS A 366 20.93 28.97 27.69
N ASP A 367 20.31 28.87 28.87
CA ASP A 367 20.24 30.01 29.77
C ASP A 367 21.69 30.45 29.91
N THR A 368 22.04 31.44 29.10
CA THR A 368 23.25 32.20 29.29
C THR A 368 22.90 33.06 30.48
N GLY A 369 22.94 32.42 31.67
CA GLY A 369 22.99 33.11 32.92
C GLY A 369 24.08 34.15 32.74
N ALA A 370 23.63 35.41 32.67
CA ALA A 370 24.47 36.57 32.76
C ALA A 370 25.12 36.47 34.13
N GLY A 371 26.25 35.79 34.18
CA GLY A 371 27.20 35.90 35.26
C GLY A 371 27.73 37.31 35.19
N GLU A 372 27.13 38.17 36.00
CA GLU A 372 27.60 39.50 36.36
C GLU A 372 29.12 39.45 36.54
N GLY A 373 29.82 40.22 35.70
CA GLY A 373 31.22 40.53 35.95
C GLY A 373 31.33 41.37 37.23
N PRO A 374 32.44 41.22 37.98
CA PRO A 374 32.61 41.92 39.25
C PRO A 374 32.69 43.43 38.99
N SER A 375 31.84 44.18 39.69
CA SER A 375 31.96 45.63 39.80
C SER A 375 33.02 45.93 40.86
N ALA A 376 34.09 46.59 40.40
CA ALA A 376 35.09 47.42 41.11
C ALA A 376 35.57 46.99 42.50
#